data_AF-A0A5E4IJI8-F1
#
_entry.id   AF-A0A5E4IJI8-F1
#
_cell.length_a   1.000
_cell.length_b   1.000
_cell.length_c   1.000
_cell.angle_alpha   90.00
_cell.angle_beta   90.00
_cell.angle_gamma   90.00
#
_symmetry.space_group_name_H-M   'P 1'
#
loop_
_entity.id
_entity.type
_entity.pdbx_description
1 polymer ?
#
loop_
_entity_poly.entity_id
_entity_poly.type
_entity_poly.pdbx_seq_one_letter_code
_entity_poly.pdbx_strand_id
1 'polypeptide(L)'
;MGFVLSMEGTDLAKETAKHVYQHSDLFRALGSAAFKVRAGMLGIGSIVKSSGYEFVVDEDELSESVVVHIVLPRKEIEALGEAAAKDLGIDTKSMSDIELPEWKGVFIDDLKVLLEKWHEIKCLKGPGDNLTFERAAYKKESRPWR
;
A
#
# COMPACT_ATOMS: atom_id res chain seq x y z
N MET A 1 16.02 31.66 10.51
CA MET A 1 16.24 30.75 9.37
C MET A 1 15.07 29.79 9.33
N GLY A 2 14.02 30.15 8.59
CA GLY A 2 12.89 29.26 8.36
C GLY A 2 13.19 28.41 7.15
N PHE A 3 13.15 27.10 7.30
CA PHE A 3 13.22 26.17 6.18
C PHE A 3 11.92 26.33 5.39
N VAL A 4 12.02 26.96 4.23
CA VAL A 4 11.01 26.84 3.18
C VAL A 4 11.30 25.47 2.56
N LEU A 5 10.60 24.43 3.02
CA LEU A 5 10.34 23.27 2.17
C LEU A 5 9.70 23.86 0.91
N SER A 6 10.46 23.93 -0.19
CA SER A 6 9.93 24.44 -1.44
C SER A 6 8.72 23.57 -1.78
N MET A 7 7.62 24.20 -2.19
CA MET A 7 6.39 23.52 -2.60
C MET A 7 6.63 22.44 -3.66
N GLU A 8 7.80 22.37 -4.29
CA GLU A 8 8.17 21.38 -5.29
C GLU A 8 8.41 19.98 -4.69
N GLY A 9 9.08 19.85 -3.54
CA GLY A 9 9.48 18.52 -3.01
C GLY A 9 8.31 17.66 -2.53
N THR A 10 7.34 18.29 -1.86
CA THR A 10 6.11 17.61 -1.39
C THR A 10 5.17 17.27 -2.53
N ASP A 11 5.08 18.12 -3.55
CA ASP A 11 4.22 17.87 -4.72
C ASP A 11 4.76 16.70 -5.56
N LEU A 12 6.09 16.55 -5.66
CA LEU A 12 6.73 15.43 -6.34
C LEU A 12 6.50 14.08 -5.62
N ALA A 13 6.59 14.06 -4.28
CA ALA A 13 6.29 12.87 -3.49
C ALA A 13 4.83 12.42 -3.70
N LYS A 14 3.90 13.37 -3.73
CA LYS A 14 2.49 13.13 -3.96
C LYS A 14 2.19 12.60 -5.36
N GLU A 15 2.80 13.17 -6.40
CA GLU A 15 2.61 12.67 -7.77
C GLU A 15 3.21 11.27 -7.93
N THR A 16 4.35 11.01 -7.28
CA THR A 16 4.94 9.67 -7.21
C THR A 16 4.01 8.68 -6.51
N ALA A 17 3.44 9.05 -5.36
CA ALA A 17 2.48 8.24 -4.63
C ALA A 17 1.26 7.89 -5.50
N LYS A 18 0.74 8.88 -6.24
CA LYS A 18 -0.36 8.69 -7.19
C LYS A 18 0.01 7.76 -8.33
N HIS A 19 1.23 7.89 -8.88
CA HIS A 19 1.71 7.00 -9.94
C HIS A 19 1.80 5.55 -9.44
N VAL A 20 2.38 5.33 -8.26
CA VAL A 20 2.44 4.01 -7.62
C VAL A 20 1.04 3.47 -7.35
N TYR A 21 0.15 4.27 -6.76
CA TYR A 21 -1.25 3.89 -6.51
C TYR A 21 -1.97 3.43 -7.79
N GLN A 22 -1.79 4.13 -8.92
CA GLN A 22 -2.47 3.82 -10.18
C GLN A 22 -1.88 2.62 -10.94
N HIS A 23 -0.56 2.47 -10.90
CA HIS A 23 0.15 1.54 -11.80
C HIS A 23 0.73 0.31 -11.11
N SER A 24 0.75 0.27 -9.77
CA SER A 24 1.34 -0.86 -9.04
C SER A 24 0.53 -2.14 -9.18
N ASP A 25 1.20 -3.20 -9.65
CA ASP A 25 0.64 -4.55 -9.71
C ASP A 25 0.35 -5.12 -8.31
N LEU A 26 1.05 -4.65 -7.27
CA LEU A 26 0.80 -5.05 -5.88
C LEU A 26 -0.64 -4.75 -5.46
N PHE A 27 -1.08 -3.50 -5.62
CA PHE A 27 -2.40 -3.06 -5.15
C PHE A 27 -3.52 -3.60 -6.04
N ARG A 28 -3.26 -3.76 -7.33
CA ARG A 28 -4.17 -4.45 -8.26
C ARG A 28 -4.35 -5.92 -7.87
N ALA A 29 -3.24 -6.61 -7.55
CA ALA A 29 -3.25 -8.01 -7.12
C ALA A 29 -3.97 -8.17 -5.77
N LEU A 30 -3.74 -7.27 -4.81
CA LEU A 30 -4.45 -7.24 -3.53
C LEU A 30 -5.96 -7.07 -3.73
N GLY A 31 -6.37 -6.14 -4.58
CA GLY A 31 -7.78 -5.95 -4.94
C GLY A 31 -8.41 -7.16 -5.61
N SER A 32 -7.68 -7.81 -6.52
CA SER A 32 -8.12 -9.06 -7.17
C SER A 32 -8.27 -10.21 -6.16
N ALA A 33 -7.34 -10.35 -5.22
CA ALA A 33 -7.41 -11.35 -4.18
C ALA A 33 -8.61 -11.13 -3.24
N ALA A 34 -8.84 -9.89 -2.79
CA ALA A 34 -10.02 -9.54 -2.00
C ALA A 34 -11.33 -9.83 -2.74
N PHE A 35 -11.38 -9.56 -4.05
CA PHE A 35 -12.53 -9.90 -4.88
C PHE A 35 -12.78 -11.42 -4.94
N LYS A 36 -11.73 -12.23 -5.11
CA LYS A 36 -11.85 -13.70 -5.11
C LYS A 36 -12.35 -14.24 -3.76
N VAL A 37 -11.92 -13.67 -2.64
CA VAL A 37 -12.45 -13.99 -1.31
C VAL A 37 -13.93 -13.64 -1.21
N ARG A 38 -14.32 -12.44 -1.65
CA ARG A 38 -15.72 -12.01 -1.66
C ARG A 38 -16.61 -12.90 -2.54
N ALA A 39 -16.09 -13.36 -3.67
CA ALA A 39 -16.77 -14.30 -4.56
C ALA A 39 -16.85 -15.74 -4.00
N GLY A 40 -16.28 -16.00 -2.83
CA GLY A 40 -16.28 -17.33 -2.19
C GLY A 40 -15.29 -18.32 -2.82
N MET A 41 -14.37 -17.85 -3.66
CA MET A 41 -13.34 -18.68 -4.29
C MET A 41 -12.18 -19.00 -3.35
N LEU A 42 -12.02 -18.19 -2.30
CA LEU A 42 -10.95 -18.30 -1.31
C LEU A 42 -11.54 -18.17 0.09
N GLY A 43 -11.01 -18.94 1.04
CA GLY A 43 -11.42 -18.92 2.44
C GLY A 43 -10.32 -18.38 3.36
N ILE A 44 -10.67 -18.17 4.64
CA ILE A 44 -9.72 -17.81 5.70
C ILE A 44 -8.62 -18.88 5.79
N GLY A 45 -7.38 -18.44 6.02
CA GLY A 45 -6.18 -19.28 6.04
C GLY A 45 -5.63 -19.59 4.64
N SER A 46 -6.25 -19.08 3.57
CA SER A 46 -5.73 -19.25 2.21
C SER A 46 -4.54 -18.35 1.96
N ILE A 47 -3.55 -18.88 1.26
CA ILE A 47 -2.42 -18.13 0.72
C ILE A 47 -2.63 -17.97 -0.79
N VAL A 48 -2.59 -16.73 -1.28
CA VAL A 48 -2.86 -16.37 -2.68
C VAL A 48 -1.60 -15.80 -3.30
N LYS A 49 -1.12 -16.42 -4.37
CA LYS A 49 -0.01 -15.89 -5.16
C LYS A 49 -0.54 -15.14 -6.37
N SER A 50 -0.16 -13.87 -6.52
CA SER A 50 -0.55 -13.05 -7.67
C SER A 50 0.49 -11.98 -7.95
N SER A 51 0.89 -11.86 -9.22
CA SER A 51 1.88 -10.87 -9.67
C SER A 51 3.21 -10.90 -8.89
N GLY A 52 3.65 -12.08 -8.47
CA GLY A 52 4.87 -12.25 -7.68
C GLY A 52 4.72 -11.98 -6.18
N TYR A 53 3.53 -11.56 -5.73
CA TYR A 53 3.23 -11.31 -4.32
C TYR A 53 2.45 -12.45 -3.70
N GLU A 54 2.66 -12.67 -2.40
CA GLU A 54 1.94 -13.64 -1.59
C GLU A 54 1.03 -12.92 -0.59
N PHE A 55 -0.27 -13.14 -0.71
CA PHE A 55 -1.29 -12.54 0.14
C PHE A 55 -1.90 -13.60 1.05
N VAL A 56 -2.22 -13.21 2.28
CA VAL A 56 -2.89 -14.07 3.25
C VAL A 56 -4.33 -13.60 3.41
N VAL A 57 -5.26 -14.54 3.41
CA VAL A 57 -6.66 -14.31 3.74
C VAL A 57 -6.85 -14.62 5.22
N ASP A 58 -7.21 -13.61 6.01
CA ASP A 58 -7.38 -13.76 7.45
C ASP A 58 -8.58 -12.96 7.95
N GLU A 59 -8.85 -13.05 9.23
CA GLU A 59 -9.78 -12.18 9.93
C GLU A 59 -9.08 -10.88 10.32
N ASP A 60 -9.80 -9.76 10.36
CA ASP A 60 -9.25 -8.53 10.94
C ASP A 60 -9.02 -8.69 12.46
N GLU A 61 -8.30 -7.75 13.07
CA GLU A 61 -7.94 -7.80 14.49
C GLU A 61 -9.16 -7.95 15.43
N LEU A 62 -10.32 -7.43 15.02
CA LEU A 62 -11.57 -7.50 15.79
C LEU A 62 -12.43 -8.71 15.41
N SER A 63 -11.99 -9.54 14.47
CA SER A 63 -12.73 -10.68 13.94
C SER A 63 -14.11 -10.32 13.36
N GLU A 64 -14.29 -9.06 12.93
CA GLU A 64 -15.52 -8.52 12.33
C GLU A 64 -15.53 -8.69 10.81
N SER A 65 -14.36 -8.73 10.18
CA SER A 65 -14.20 -8.79 8.73
C SER A 65 -13.28 -9.92 8.31
N VAL A 66 -13.44 -10.39 7.07
CA VAL A 66 -12.41 -11.16 6.39
C VAL A 66 -11.63 -10.21 5.52
N VAL A 67 -10.31 -10.18 5.72
CA VAL A 67 -9.36 -9.31 5.03
C VAL A 67 -8.41 -10.14 4.19
N VAL A 68 -7.87 -9.50 3.17
CA VAL A 68 -6.67 -9.97 2.50
C VAL A 68 -5.56 -9.01 2.86
N HIS A 69 -4.43 -9.54 3.32
CA HIS A 69 -3.29 -8.71 3.69
C HIS A 69 -1.97 -9.24 3.13
N ILE A 70 -0.99 -8.35 3.09
CA ILE A 70 0.40 -8.66 2.83
C ILE A 70 1.28 -7.81 3.74
N VAL A 71 2.38 -8.39 4.21
CA VAL A 71 3.41 -7.70 5.00
C VAL A 71 4.65 -7.57 4.15
N LEU A 72 5.10 -6.35 3.90
CA LEU A 72 6.31 -6.07 3.11
C LEU A 72 7.28 -5.18 3.90
N PRO A 73 8.59 -5.31 3.71
CA PRO A 73 9.56 -4.35 4.23
C PRO A 73 9.28 -2.95 3.71
N ARG A 74 9.39 -1.93 4.57
CA ARG A 74 9.25 -0.52 4.16
C ARG A 74 10.14 -0.18 2.96
N LYS A 75 11.37 -0.70 2.94
CA LYS A 75 12.33 -0.52 1.84
C LYS A 75 11.83 -0.98 0.49
N GLU A 76 10.98 -2.02 0.42
CA GLU A 76 10.42 -2.46 -0.85
C GLU A 76 9.38 -1.46 -1.37
N ILE A 77 8.59 -0.88 -0.48
CA ILE A 77 7.62 0.17 -0.84
C ILE A 77 8.34 1.46 -1.25
N GLU A 78 9.42 1.82 -0.55
CA GLU A 78 10.29 2.93 -0.94
C GLU A 78 10.91 2.69 -2.32
N ALA A 79 11.34 1.46 -2.62
CA ALA A 79 11.88 1.11 -3.93
C ALA A 79 10.82 1.22 -5.05
N LEU A 80 9.55 0.91 -4.77
CA LEU A 80 8.45 1.19 -5.70
C LEU A 80 8.28 2.69 -5.94
N GLY A 81 8.40 3.49 -4.88
CA GLY A 81 8.41 4.95 -4.97
C GLY A 81 9.55 5.48 -5.82
N GLU A 82 10.78 5.01 -5.58
CA GLU A 82 11.97 5.41 -6.35
C GLU A 82 11.86 5.01 -7.83
N ALA A 83 11.32 3.81 -8.12
CA ALA A 83 11.08 3.36 -9.50
C ALA A 83 10.05 4.27 -10.20
N ALA A 84 8.93 4.58 -9.53
CA ALA A 84 7.92 5.48 -10.07
C ALA A 84 8.44 6.92 -10.24
N ALA A 85 9.26 7.41 -9.30
CA ALA A 85 9.89 8.72 -9.40
C ALA A 85 10.77 8.80 -10.65
N LYS A 86 11.57 7.75 -10.89
CA LYS A 86 12.38 7.62 -12.11
C LYS A 86 11.53 7.63 -13.38
N ASP A 87 10.40 6.93 -13.40
CA ASP A 87 9.48 6.91 -14.55
C ASP A 87 8.84 8.29 -14.82
N LEU A 88 8.67 9.09 -13.76
CA LEU A 88 8.21 10.48 -13.84
C LEU A 88 9.34 11.48 -14.17
N GLY A 89 10.59 11.00 -14.37
CA GLY A 89 11.74 11.85 -14.65
C GLY A 89 12.30 12.59 -13.43
N ILE A 90 11.94 12.16 -12.22
CA ILE A 90 12.42 12.73 -10.95
C ILE A 90 13.72 12.03 -10.56
N ASP A 91 14.81 12.79 -10.44
CA ASP A 91 16.09 12.23 -9.97
C ASP A 91 16.16 12.21 -8.44
N THR A 92 15.79 11.09 -7.85
CA THR A 92 15.91 10.88 -6.39
C THR A 92 17.35 10.71 -5.93
N LYS A 93 18.31 10.44 -6.84
CA LYS A 93 19.73 10.25 -6.47
C LYS A 93 20.48 11.56 -6.26
N SER A 94 19.96 12.66 -6.81
CA SER A 94 20.51 14.00 -6.57
C SER A 94 20.05 14.61 -5.24
N MET A 95 19.08 13.98 -4.57
CA MET A 95 18.60 14.44 -3.25
C MET A 95 19.68 14.23 -2.19
N SER A 96 19.78 15.18 -1.26
CA SER A 96 20.70 15.07 -0.13
C SER A 96 20.26 13.99 0.88
N ASP A 97 21.17 13.66 1.81
CA ASP A 97 20.92 12.71 2.90
C ASP A 97 19.77 13.14 3.84
N ILE A 98 19.33 14.39 3.78
CA ILE A 98 18.19 14.91 4.56
C ILE A 98 16.91 14.89 3.71
N GLU A 99 17.00 15.32 2.45
CA GLU A 99 15.85 15.42 1.55
C GLU A 99 15.29 14.04 1.17
N LEU A 100 16.15 13.05 0.93
CA LEU A 100 15.69 11.72 0.51
C LEU A 100 14.84 11.02 1.58
N PRO A 101 15.24 10.95 2.87
CA PRO A 101 14.39 10.41 3.92
C PRO A 101 13.07 11.19 4.11
N GLU A 102 13.11 12.52 4.03
CA GLU A 102 11.90 13.35 4.14
C GLU A 102 10.93 13.06 2.98
N TRP A 103 11.43 13.03 1.75
CA TRP A 103 10.65 12.69 0.57
C TRP A 103 10.03 11.30 0.66
N LYS A 104 10.78 10.28 1.12
CA LYS A 104 10.27 8.92 1.36
C LYS A 104 9.16 8.89 2.42
N GLY A 105 9.30 9.69 3.47
CA GLY A 105 8.27 9.87 4.49
C GLY A 105 6.97 10.39 3.89
N VAL A 106 7.04 11.52 3.18
CA VAL A 106 5.89 12.16 2.54
C VAL A 106 5.25 11.23 1.50
N PHE A 107 6.07 10.57 0.66
CA PHE A 107 5.59 9.61 -0.34
C PHE A 107 4.78 8.48 0.30
N ILE A 108 5.29 7.88 1.38
CA ILE A 108 4.56 6.81 2.06
C ILE A 108 3.26 7.33 2.64
N ASP A 109 3.25 8.46 3.32
CA ASP A 109 2.03 8.98 3.95
C ASP A 109 0.97 9.38 2.92
N ASP A 110 1.35 9.99 1.80
CA ASP A 110 0.43 10.26 0.69
C ASP A 110 -0.09 8.98 0.05
N LEU A 111 0.78 7.96 -0.11
CA LEU A 111 0.38 6.67 -0.65
C LEU A 111 -0.67 6.00 0.25
N LYS A 112 -0.51 6.05 1.58
CA LYS A 112 -1.52 5.53 2.53
C LYS A 112 -2.87 6.19 2.33
N VAL A 113 -2.89 7.53 2.27
CA VAL A 113 -4.13 8.30 2.10
C VAL A 113 -4.82 7.95 0.78
N LEU A 114 -4.06 7.83 -0.31
CA LEU A 114 -4.61 7.49 -1.62
C LEU A 114 -5.17 6.07 -1.66
N LEU A 115 -4.44 5.11 -1.09
CA LEU A 115 -4.85 3.70 -1.03
C LEU A 115 -6.13 3.50 -0.20
N GLU A 116 -6.21 4.15 0.96
CA GLU A 116 -7.38 4.06 1.82
C GLU A 116 -8.60 4.70 1.14
N LYS A 117 -8.42 5.90 0.58
CA LYS A 117 -9.51 6.65 -0.03
C LYS A 117 -10.10 5.98 -1.28
N TRP A 118 -9.27 5.39 -2.13
CA TRP A 118 -9.70 4.96 -3.47
C TRP A 118 -9.68 3.45 -3.69
N HIS A 119 -8.95 2.70 -2.87
CA HIS A 119 -8.90 1.24 -2.96
C HIS A 119 -9.39 0.53 -1.70
N GLU A 120 -9.79 1.28 -0.66
CA GLU A 120 -10.16 0.74 0.65
C GLU A 120 -9.04 -0.16 1.22
N ILE A 121 -7.80 0.16 0.88
CA ILE A 121 -6.60 -0.53 1.37
C ILE A 121 -6.05 0.27 2.53
N LYS A 122 -6.00 -0.33 3.72
CA LYS A 122 -5.34 0.27 4.88
C LYS A 122 -3.87 -0.11 4.87
N CYS A 123 -3.04 0.83 5.31
CA CYS A 123 -1.62 0.60 5.51
C CYS A 123 -1.30 0.76 7.00
N LEU A 124 -0.97 -0.36 7.64
CA LEU A 124 -0.69 -0.45 9.06
C LEU A 124 0.81 -0.63 9.29
N LYS A 125 1.27 -0.26 10.48
CA LYS A 125 2.63 -0.56 10.91
C LYS A 125 2.74 -2.07 11.18
N GLY A 126 3.62 -2.75 10.44
CA GLY A 126 3.93 -4.15 10.66
C GLY A 126 5.04 -4.34 11.72
N PRO A 127 5.41 -5.59 12.01
CA PRO A 127 6.52 -5.90 12.92
C PRO A 127 7.84 -5.29 12.42
N GLY A 128 8.57 -4.60 13.30
CA GLY A 128 9.83 -3.94 12.95
C GLY A 128 9.62 -2.72 12.04
N ASP A 129 10.28 -2.72 10.88
CA ASP A 129 10.19 -1.68 9.85
C ASP A 129 9.37 -2.16 8.63
N ASN A 130 8.40 -3.05 8.88
CA ASN A 130 7.51 -3.56 7.84
C ASN A 130 6.22 -2.74 7.78
N LEU A 131 5.57 -2.78 6.63
CA LEU A 131 4.24 -2.23 6.39
C LEU A 131 3.28 -3.37 6.06
N THR A 132 2.10 -3.34 6.67
CA THR A 132 1.02 -4.26 6.37
C THR A 132 0.00 -3.54 5.49
N PHE A 133 -0.28 -4.08 4.31
CA PHE A 133 -1.36 -3.59 3.46
C PHE A 133 -2.51 -4.56 3.53
N GLU A 134 -3.67 -4.09 3.99
CA GLU A 134 -4.87 -4.91 4.15
C GLU A 134 -6.05 -4.34 3.40
N ARG A 135 -6.89 -5.21 2.87
CA ARG A 135 -8.17 -4.85 2.25
C ARG A 135 -9.26 -5.79 2.74
N ALA A 136 -10.35 -5.21 3.22
CA ALA A 136 -11.53 -5.99 3.58
C ALA A 136 -12.19 -6.61 2.34
N ALA A 137 -12.48 -7.91 2.40
CA ALA A 137 -13.24 -8.63 1.39
C ALA A 137 -14.75 -8.60 1.69
N TYR A 138 -15.13 -8.81 2.96
CA TYR A 138 -16.50 -8.68 3.46
C TYR A 138 -16.55 -8.59 5.00
N LYS A 139 -17.61 -8.00 5.55
CA LYS A 139 -17.93 -8.08 6.99
C LYS A 139 -18.65 -9.39 7.29
N LYS A 140 -18.29 -10.07 8.37
CA LYS A 140 -18.92 -11.35 8.76
C LYS A 140 -20.40 -11.19 9.09
N GLU A 141 -20.79 -10.08 9.71
CA GLU A 141 -22.20 -9.75 10.02
C GLU A 141 -23.07 -9.56 8.77
N SER A 142 -22.46 -9.36 7.60
CA SER A 142 -23.15 -9.14 6.33
C SER A 142 -23.33 -10.41 5.48
N ARG A 143 -23.13 -11.61 6.05
CA ARG A 143 -23.63 -12.86 5.44
C ARG A 143 -25.05 -13.16 5.96
N PRO A 144 -26.11 -12.79 5.23
CA PRO A 144 -27.40 -13.43 5.45
C PRO A 144 -27.25 -14.89 4.96
N TRP A 145 -27.31 -15.83 5.88
CA TRP A 145 -27.48 -17.28 5.69
C TRP A 145 -26.26 -18.10 5.20
N ARG A 146 -25.83 -19.01 6.07
CA ARG A 146 -25.63 -20.41 5.73
C ARG A 146 -26.60 -21.24 6.55
#